data_AF-A0A925CA30-F1
#
_entry.id   AF-A0A925CA30-F1
#
_cell.length_a   1.000
_cell.length_b   1.000
_cell.length_c   1.000
_cell.angle_alpha   90.00
_cell.angle_beta   90.00
_cell.angle_gamma   90.00
#
_symmetry.space_group_name_H-M   'P 1'
#
loop_
_entity.id
_entity.type
_entity.pdbx_description
1 polymer ?
#
loop_
_entity_poly.entity_id
_entity_poly.type
_entity_poly.pdbx_seq_one_letter_code
_entity_poly.pdbx_strand_id
1 'polypeptide(L)'
;MNFSHFVRIDRERRGLERHFVVHTLDPRFTLELTADHEASDRVGRGVIKRLCVPNSWAGDYGQYGQLLAAAQDFFAESQVGPASRV
;
A
#
# COMPACT_ATOMS: atom_id res chain seq x y z
N MET A 1 -2.41 -1.66 14.45
CA MET A 1 -1.08 -2.29 14.16
C MET A 1 0.00 -1.22 14.24
N ASN A 2 1.28 -1.59 14.38
CA ASN A 2 2.37 -0.61 14.28
C ASN A 2 2.79 -0.49 12.80
N PHE A 3 2.56 0.68 12.20
CA PHE A 3 2.89 0.96 10.80
C PHE A 3 4.11 1.87 10.63
N SER A 4 4.97 1.99 11.65
CA SER A 4 6.14 2.88 11.62
C SER A 4 7.13 2.65 10.47
N HIS A 5 6.99 1.54 9.76
CA HIS A 5 7.87 1.12 8.66
C HIS A 5 7.21 1.25 7.28
N PHE A 6 5.99 1.80 7.23
CA PHE A 6 5.27 2.04 5.99
C PHE A 6 5.16 3.53 5.70
N VAL A 7 5.38 3.89 4.44
CA VAL A 7 5.20 5.24 3.93
C VAL A 7 4.26 5.18 2.74
N ARG A 8 3.22 6.03 2.76
CA ARG A 8 2.34 6.24 1.61
C ARG A 8 2.84 7.43 0.79
N ILE A 9 2.91 7.26 -0.52
CA ILE A 9 3.22 8.30 -1.48
C ILE A 9 2.06 8.35 -2.48
N ASP A 10 1.32 9.45 -2.46
CA ASP A 10 0.22 9.70 -3.38
C ASP A 10 0.77 10.37 -4.64
N ARG A 11 0.43 9.82 -5.81
CA ARG A 11 0.86 10.35 -7.10
C ARG A 11 -0.30 10.41 -8.07
N GLU A 12 -0.67 11.63 -8.43
CA GLU A 12 -1.62 11.85 -9.51
C GLU A 12 -0.89 11.84 -10.86
N ARG A 13 -1.35 11.00 -11.80
CA ARG A 13 -0.90 11.06 -13.19
C ARG A 13 -2.09 10.92 -14.14
N ARG A 14 -2.30 11.94 -14.97
CA ARG A 14 -3.30 11.95 -16.06
C ARG A 14 -4.72 11.57 -15.58
N GLY A 15 -5.13 12.07 -14.40
CA GLY A 15 -6.44 11.79 -13.82
C GLY A 15 -6.61 10.39 -13.21
N LEU A 16 -5.56 9.58 -13.15
CA LEU A 16 -5.54 8.32 -12.41
C LEU A 16 -4.71 8.51 -11.13
N GLU A 17 -5.37 8.35 -10.00
CA GLU A 17 -4.74 8.36 -8.68
C GLU A 17 -4.02 7.02 -8.46
N ARG A 18 -2.73 7.10 -8.13
CA ARG A 18 -1.90 5.94 -7.80
C ARG A 18 -1.28 6.16 -6.44
N HIS A 19 -1.37 5.14 -5.62
CA HIS A 19 -0.81 5.16 -4.28
C HIS A 19 0.34 4.18 -4.21
N PHE A 20 1.48 4.64 -3.73
CA PHE A 20 2.63 3.77 -3.47
C PHE A 20 2.78 3.59 -1.98
N VAL A 21 2.80 2.34 -1.53
CA VAL A 21 3.16 1.98 -0.15
C VAL A 21 4.56 1.40 -0.17
N VAL A 22 5.47 2.01 0.58
CA VAL A 22 6.88 1.61 0.68
C VAL A 22 7.13 1.04 2.06
N HIS A 23 7.65 -0.19 2.12
CA HIS A 23 8.17 -0.77 3.36
C HIS A 23 9.65 -0.42 3.49
N THR A 24 10.01 0.30 4.56
CA THR A 24 11.34 0.91 4.72
C THR A 24 12.35 0.02 5.44
N LEU A 25 11.89 -1.05 6.11
CA LEU A 25 12.76 -2.05 6.75
C LEU A 25 13.00 -3.25 5.85
N ASP A 26 14.02 -4.05 6.15
CA ASP A 26 14.22 -5.32 5.47
C ASP A 26 13.15 -6.35 5.92
N PRO A 27 12.47 -7.04 4.98
CA PRO A 27 12.63 -6.95 3.54
C PRO A 27 12.00 -5.68 2.95
N ARG A 28 12.81 -4.87 2.25
CA ARG A 28 12.33 -3.64 1.61
C ARG A 28 11.50 -4.00 0.39
N PHE A 29 10.33 -3.39 0.22
CA PHE A 29 9.53 -3.56 -0.99
C PHE A 29 8.69 -2.33 -1.26
N THR A 30 8.13 -2.27 -2.47
CA THR A 30 7.20 -1.22 -2.86
C THR A 30 5.97 -1.83 -3.49
N LEU A 31 4.81 -1.32 -3.09
CA LEU A 31 3.49 -1.74 -3.54
C LEU A 31 2.80 -0.57 -4.23
N GLU A 32 2.27 -0.78 -5.43
CA GLU A 32 1.39 0.15 -6.12
C GLU A 32 -0.05 -0.30 -5.96
N LEU A 33 -0.88 0.58 -5.41
CA LEU A 33 -2.29 0.39 -5.12
C LEU A 33 -3.12 1.42 -5.90
N THR A 34 -4.30 1.00 -6.32
CA THR A 34 -5.38 1.90 -6.73
C THR A 34 -6.55 1.72 -5.78
N ALA A 35 -7.36 2.76 -5.60
CA ALA A 35 -8.63 2.64 -4.90
C ALA A 35 -9.47 1.49 -5.49
N ASP A 36 -10.10 0.72 -4.59
CA ASP A 36 -11.07 -0.31 -4.96
C ASP A 36 -12.45 0.33 -5.09
N HIS A 37 -12.82 0.72 -6.31
CA HIS A 37 -14.10 1.37 -6.58
C HIS A 37 -15.31 0.45 -6.45
N GLU A 38 -15.09 -0.87 -6.33
CA GLU A 38 -16.15 -1.86 -6.09
C GLU A 38 -16.42 -2.08 -4.60
N ALA A 39 -15.53 -1.62 -3.72
CA ALA A 39 -15.73 -1.67 -2.28
C ALA A 39 -16.81 -0.67 -1.82
N SER A 40 -17.49 -0.98 -0.71
CA SER A 40 -18.57 -0.16 -0.17
C SER A 40 -18.15 1.27 0.21
N ASP A 41 -16.87 1.48 0.48
CA ASP A 41 -16.22 2.77 0.77
C ASP A 41 -15.52 3.38 -0.45
N ARG A 42 -15.64 2.75 -1.63
CA ARG A 42 -15.02 3.12 -2.93
C ARG A 42 -13.49 3.19 -2.94
N VAL A 43 -12.85 2.72 -1.87
CA VAL A 43 -11.41 2.74 -1.64
C VAL A 43 -10.91 1.36 -1.23
N GLY A 44 -11.61 0.71 -0.29
CA GLY A 44 -11.30 -0.58 0.28
C GLY A 44 -9.88 -0.68 0.82
N ARG A 45 -9.36 -1.91 0.81
CA ARG A 45 -7.94 -2.22 1.06
C ARG A 45 -7.01 -1.86 -0.12
N GLY A 46 -7.57 -1.25 -1.17
CA GLY A 46 -6.89 -0.98 -2.43
C GLY A 46 -6.61 -2.24 -3.25
N VAL A 47 -6.64 -2.10 -4.57
CA VAL A 47 -6.29 -3.16 -5.53
C VAL A 47 -4.80 -3.06 -5.85
N ILE A 48 -4.06 -4.14 -5.58
CA ILE A 48 -2.64 -4.24 -5.92
C ILE A 48 -2.49 -4.26 -7.44
N LYS A 49 -1.76 -3.28 -7.99
CA LYS A 49 -1.42 -3.21 -9.42
C LYS A 49 -0.01 -3.66 -9.71
N ARG A 50 0.92 -3.41 -8.77
CA ARG A 50 2.32 -3.78 -8.94
C ARG A 50 3.00 -4.02 -7.61
N LEU A 51 3.81 -5.06 -7.55
CA LEU A 51 4.67 -5.38 -6.41
C LEU A 51 6.12 -5.41 -6.90
N CYS A 52 6.97 -4.61 -6.27
CA CYS A 52 8.42 -4.63 -6.47
C CYS A 52 9.09 -5.14 -5.22
N VAL A 53 9.56 -6.39 -5.27
CA VAL A 53 10.37 -7.02 -4.23
C VAL A 53 11.82 -7.15 -4.71
N PRO A 54 12.82 -7.03 -3.83
CA PRO A 54 14.20 -7.31 -4.16
C PRO A 54 14.30 -8.78 -4.59
N ASN A 55 14.93 -8.96 -5.74
CA ASN A 55 15.05 -10.26 -6.38
C ASN A 55 15.87 -11.18 -5.47
N SER A 56 15.19 -12.05 -4.71
CA SER A 56 15.85 -13.03 -3.87
C SER A 56 15.24 -14.39 -4.19
N TRP A 57 16.03 -15.19 -4.89
CA TRP A 57 15.83 -16.63 -5.05
C TRP A 57 15.57 -17.33 -3.69
N ALA A 58 15.98 -16.73 -2.56
CA ALA A 58 15.80 -17.25 -1.20
C ALA A 58 14.79 -16.49 -0.32
N GLY A 59 13.92 -15.64 -0.86
CA GLY A 59 12.96 -14.87 -0.06
C GLY A 59 11.85 -15.73 0.56
N ASP A 60 11.52 -15.51 1.83
CA ASP A 60 10.35 -16.11 2.48
C ASP A 60 9.06 -15.43 1.99
N TYR A 61 8.42 -16.03 0.99
CA TYR A 61 7.16 -15.53 0.43
C TYR A 61 5.99 -15.50 1.44
N GLY A 62 6.04 -16.33 2.49
CA GLY A 62 5.05 -16.29 3.57
C GLY A 62 5.18 -15.01 4.39
N GLN A 63 6.41 -14.60 4.70
CA GLN A 63 6.71 -13.33 5.35
C GLN A 63 6.24 -12.14 4.49
N TYR A 64 6.51 -12.16 3.17
CA TYR A 64 6.01 -11.12 2.27
C TYR A 64 4.48 -11.06 2.24
N GLY A 65 3.78 -12.20 2.27
CA GLY A 65 2.31 -12.24 2.33
C GLY A 65 1.75 -11.49 3.54
N GLN A 66 2.34 -11.69 4.72
CA GLN A 66 1.94 -10.98 5.95
C GLN A 66 2.21 -9.48 5.86
N LEU A 67 3.37 -9.10 5.30
CA LEU A 67 3.75 -7.70 5.12
C LEU A 67 2.88 -6.99 4.07
N LEU A 68 2.44 -7.70 3.02
CA LEU A 68 1.54 -7.17 2.01
C LEU A 68 0.14 -6.94 2.57
N ALA A 69 -0.37 -7.87 3.39
CA ALA A 69 -1.63 -7.68 4.10
C ALA A 69 -1.55 -6.45 5.04
N ALA A 70 -0.46 -6.32 5.80
CA ALA A 70 -0.23 -5.15 6.64
C ALA A 70 -0.10 -3.85 5.84
N ALA A 71 0.50 -3.87 4.64
CA ALA A 71 0.60 -2.72 3.76
C ALA A 71 -0.77 -2.28 3.20
N GLN A 72 -1.66 -3.24 2.91
CA GLN A 72 -3.04 -2.97 2.51
C GLN A 72 -3.88 -2.42 3.67
N ASP A 73 -3.72 -2.96 4.87
CA ASP A 73 -4.38 -2.43 6.08
C ASP A 73 -3.89 -1.01 6.39
N PHE A 74 -2.57 -0.75 6.28
CA PHE A 74 -2.01 0.59 6.38
C PHE A 74 -2.61 1.55 5.35
N PHE A 75 -2.76 1.09 4.10
CA PHE A 75 -3.36 1.91 3.05
C PHE A 75 -4.80 2.31 3.41
N ALA A 76 -5.63 1.36 3.84
CA ALA A 76 -6.99 1.62 4.29
C ALA A 76 -7.05 2.60 5.47
N GLU A 77 -6.22 2.40 6.50
CA GLU A 77 -6.20 3.29 7.68
C GLU A 77 -5.67 4.70 7.35
N SER A 78 -4.68 4.79 6.46
CA SER A 78 -4.08 6.08 6.06
C SER A 78 -5.05 6.99 5.32
N GLN A 79 -6.16 6.45 4.79
CA GLN A 79 -7.23 7.24 4.15
C GLN A 79 -8.13 7.92 5.19
N VAL A 80 -8.14 7.47 6.44
CA VAL A 80 -9.04 7.95 7.51
C VAL A 80 -8.47 9.18 8.27
N GLY A 81 -7.34 9.76 7.81
CA GLY A 81 -6.82 11.06 8.29
C GLY A 81 -7.62 12.26 7.75
N PRO A 82 -7.67 13.41 8.46
CA PRO A 82 -8.84 14.28 8.51
C PRO A 82 -9.30 14.73 7.13
N ALA A 83 -10.54 14.37 6.81
CA ALA A 83 -11.33 15.04 5.79
C ALA A 83 -11.25 16.56 6.01
N SER A 84 -11.10 17.29 4.91
CA SER A 84 -11.17 18.76 4.85
C SER A 84 -10.03 19.52 5.53
N ARG A 85 -9.11 20.05 4.70
CA ARG A 85 -8.71 21.44 4.86
C ARG A 85 -9.11 22.20 3.61
N VAL A 86 -10.09 23.06 3.85
CA VAL A 86 -10.60 24.19 3.04
C VAL A 86 -9.46 24.98 2.41
#